data_AF-A0AAV6G931-F1
#
_entry.id   AF-A0AAV6G931-F1
#
_cell.length_a   1.000
_cell.length_b   1.000
_cell.length_c   1.000
_cell.angle_alpha   90.00
_cell.angle_beta   90.00
_cell.angle_gamma   90.00
#
_symmetry.space_group_name_H-M   'P 1'
#
loop_
_entity.id
_entity.type
_entity.pdbx_description
1 polymer ?
#
loop_
_entity_poly.entity_id
_entity_poly.type
_entity_poly.pdbx_seq_one_letter_code
_entity_poly.pdbx_strand_id
1 'polypeptide(L)'
;MAAPVRSMSNPSGITCNTTSFQKKSRSKLVSIPGTRPSVQNGQLIVSTGVTSLDYVIGGGLAVGTLLLVEEDRYDSYSRMLLKYFLAEGVVCGHELFVASAQDHPDEILQVP
;
A
#
# COMPACT_ATOMS: atom_id res chain seq x y z
N MET A 1 54.55 -35.10 29.60
CA MET A 1 55.29 -33.82 29.42
C MET A 1 54.41 -32.87 28.61
N ALA A 2 54.19 -31.68 29.16
CA ALA A 2 53.66 -30.43 28.59
C ALA A 2 52.28 -30.42 27.88
N ALA A 3 51.33 -29.72 28.53
CA ALA A 3 50.07 -29.22 27.98
C ALA A 3 50.30 -27.94 27.13
N PRO A 4 49.41 -27.57 26.21
CA PRO A 4 49.43 -26.24 25.61
C PRO A 4 48.75 -25.21 26.53
N VAL A 5 49.43 -24.07 26.63
CA VAL A 5 49.18 -22.93 27.52
C VAL A 5 47.95 -22.13 27.06
N ARG A 6 47.19 -21.59 28.03
CA ARG A 6 46.03 -20.71 27.83
C ARG A 6 46.43 -19.26 27.53
N SER A 7 45.46 -18.59 26.87
CA SER A 7 45.04 -17.19 27.06
C SER A 7 45.59 -16.18 26.06
N MET A 8 44.68 -15.52 25.32
CA MET A 8 44.45 -14.08 25.50
C MET A 8 43.01 -13.72 25.09
N SER A 9 42.32 -13.09 26.04
CA SER A 9 41.01 -12.44 25.96
C SER A 9 41.08 -11.13 25.18
N ASN A 10 40.03 -10.79 24.42
CA ASN A 10 39.51 -9.41 24.31
C ASN A 10 38.12 -9.37 23.64
N PRO A 11 37.34 -8.28 23.79
CA PRO A 11 36.02 -8.37 24.41
C PRO A 11 34.86 -8.11 23.45
N SER A 12 33.66 -8.44 23.94
CA SER A 12 32.39 -7.77 23.63
C SER A 12 32.02 -7.60 22.14
N GLY A 13 31.49 -8.69 21.56
CA GLY A 13 30.47 -8.61 20.52
C GLY A 13 29.27 -9.40 21.01
N ILE A 14 28.12 -8.75 21.18
CA ILE A 14 26.87 -9.34 21.66
C ILE A 14 26.50 -10.54 20.78
N THR A 15 26.63 -11.77 21.30
CA THR A 15 26.00 -12.94 20.68
C THR A 15 24.50 -12.84 20.99
N CYS A 16 23.77 -12.13 20.13
CA CYS A 16 22.32 -12.08 20.23
C CYS A 16 21.76 -13.45 19.82
N ASN A 17 21.01 -14.05 20.74
CA ASN A 17 20.33 -15.31 20.59
C ASN A 17 19.52 -15.34 19.28
N THR A 18 20.04 -16.00 18.25
CA THR A 18 19.28 -16.28 17.03
C THR A 18 18.33 -17.42 17.37
N THR A 19 17.08 -17.08 17.66
CA THR A 19 16.02 -18.06 17.90
C THR A 19 15.85 -18.95 16.68
N SER A 20 15.58 -20.24 16.87
CA SER A 20 15.34 -21.21 15.78
C SER A 20 14.14 -20.88 14.88
N PHE A 21 13.37 -19.85 15.21
CA PHE A 21 12.36 -19.27 14.34
C PHE A 21 13.03 -18.57 13.14
N GLN A 22 13.31 -19.33 12.09
CA GLN A 22 13.65 -18.78 10.79
C GLN A 22 12.38 -18.18 10.17
N LYS A 23 12.29 -16.84 10.18
CA LYS A 23 11.23 -16.13 9.45
C LYS A 23 11.38 -16.50 7.97
N LYS A 24 10.48 -17.36 7.48
CA LYS A 24 10.43 -17.77 6.07
C LYS A 24 10.30 -16.49 5.24
N SER A 25 11.38 -16.10 4.58
CA SER A 25 11.39 -14.93 3.70
C SER A 25 10.37 -15.16 2.61
N ARG A 26 9.20 -14.52 2.71
CA ARG A 26 8.25 -14.43 1.59
C ARG A 26 9.07 -13.89 0.41
N SER A 27 8.95 -14.52 -0.76
CA SER A 27 9.52 -14.00 -2.00
C SER A 27 9.21 -12.50 -2.08
N LYS A 28 10.20 -11.68 -2.46
CA LYS A 28 10.04 -10.22 -2.57
C LYS A 28 8.80 -9.95 -3.43
N LEU A 29 7.69 -9.58 -2.77
CA LEU A 29 6.50 -9.13 -3.48
C LEU A 29 6.90 -7.88 -4.27
N VAL A 30 6.35 -7.73 -5.46
CA VAL A 30 6.54 -6.52 -6.26
C VAL A 30 6.10 -5.34 -5.40
N SER A 31 7.02 -4.43 -5.10
CA SER A 31 6.75 -3.27 -4.26
C SER A 31 6.41 -2.11 -5.18
N ILE A 32 5.11 -1.85 -5.36
CA ILE A 32 4.63 -0.69 -6.10
C ILE A 32 4.44 0.46 -5.09
N PRO A 33 5.01 1.66 -5.31
CA PRO A 33 4.74 2.83 -4.48
C PRO A 33 3.24 3.06 -4.29
N GLY A 34 2.81 3.51 -3.11
CA GLY A 34 1.38 3.73 -2.83
C GLY A 34 0.52 2.46 -2.69
N THR A 35 1.11 1.27 -2.82
CA THR A 35 0.41 0.00 -2.54
C THR A 35 0.83 -0.58 -1.21
N ARG A 36 -0.08 -1.30 -0.56
CA ARG A 36 0.20 -2.09 0.64
C ARG A 36 -0.36 -3.51 0.48
N PRO A 37 0.28 -4.54 1.04
CA PRO A 37 -0.28 -5.89 1.02
C PRO A 37 -1.52 -5.96 1.94
N SER A 38 -2.62 -6.49 1.43
CA SER A 38 -3.83 -6.78 2.20
C SER A 38 -3.54 -7.77 3.33
N VAL A 39 -4.14 -7.54 4.49
CA VAL A 39 -3.99 -8.39 5.68
C VAL A 39 -4.57 -9.79 5.48
N GLN A 40 -5.56 -9.94 4.60
CA GLN A 40 -6.27 -11.20 4.40
C GLN A 40 -5.48 -12.14 3.48
N ASN A 41 -5.11 -11.66 2.28
CA ASN A 41 -4.57 -12.52 1.22
C ASN A 41 -3.17 -12.10 0.75
N GLY A 42 -2.64 -10.96 1.22
CA GLY A 42 -1.36 -10.41 0.76
C GLY A 42 -1.40 -9.79 -0.64
N GLN A 43 -2.58 -9.69 -1.27
CA GLN A 43 -2.78 -8.97 -2.53
C GLN A 43 -2.48 -7.47 -2.33
N LEU A 44 -1.85 -6.84 -3.32
CA LEU A 44 -1.62 -5.40 -3.27
C LEU A 44 -2.95 -4.65 -3.35
N ILE A 45 -3.14 -3.73 -2.41
CA ILE A 45 -4.28 -2.82 -2.36
C ILE A 45 -3.77 -1.37 -2.36
N VAL A 46 -4.57 -0.48 -2.93
CA VAL A 46 -4.38 0.98 -3.01
C VAL A 46 -5.49 1.65 -2.20
N SER A 47 -5.21 2.80 -1.58
CA SER A 47 -6.25 3.55 -0.89
C SER A 47 -7.21 4.21 -1.89
N THR A 48 -8.47 4.37 -1.50
CA THR A 48 -9.44 5.17 -2.25
C THR A 48 -9.29 6.68 -2.01
N GLY A 49 -8.38 7.10 -1.13
CA GLY A 49 -8.29 8.46 -0.61
C GLY A 49 -9.34 8.76 0.48
N VAL A 50 -10.24 7.82 0.77
CA VAL A 50 -11.29 7.94 1.80
C VAL A 50 -11.18 6.80 2.80
N THR A 51 -10.70 7.11 4.00
CA THR A 51 -10.43 6.12 5.05
C THR A 51 -11.65 5.30 5.45
N SER A 52 -12.84 5.92 5.49
CA SER A 52 -14.09 5.22 5.81
C SER A 52 -14.48 4.22 4.73
N LEU A 53 -14.29 4.56 3.46
CA LEU A 53 -14.56 3.67 2.33
C LEU A 53 -13.56 2.52 2.32
N ASP A 54 -12.27 2.82 2.46
CA ASP A 54 -11.20 1.82 2.58
C ASP A 54 -11.55 0.79 3.66
N TYR A 55 -11.98 1.25 4.84
CA TYR A 55 -12.35 0.37 5.93
C TYR A 55 -13.50 -0.59 5.54
N VAL A 56 -14.54 -0.08 4.88
CA VAL A 56 -15.71 -0.89 4.48
C VAL A 56 -15.35 -1.92 3.41
N ILE A 57 -14.45 -1.61 2.48
CA ILE A 57 -14.07 -2.51 1.38
C ILE A 57 -12.90 -3.47 1.72
N GLY A 58 -12.50 -3.54 2.99
CA GLY A 58 -11.44 -4.48 3.42
C GLY A 58 -10.02 -3.90 3.41
N GLY A 59 -9.90 -2.59 3.55
CA GLY A 59 -8.67 -1.83 3.72
C GLY A 59 -8.20 -1.07 2.49
N GLY A 60 -8.92 -1.12 1.37
CA GLY A 60 -8.57 -0.44 0.12
C GLY A 60 -8.94 -1.24 -1.12
N LEU A 61 -8.71 -0.66 -2.29
CA LEU A 61 -9.03 -1.27 -3.59
C LEU A 61 -7.90 -2.20 -4.05
N ALA A 62 -8.22 -3.42 -4.43
CA ALA A 62 -7.25 -4.38 -4.94
C ALA A 62 -6.69 -3.98 -6.31
N VAL A 63 -5.36 -4.05 -6.47
CA VAL A 63 -4.71 -3.76 -7.76
C VAL A 63 -5.19 -4.75 -8.83
N GLY A 64 -5.53 -4.22 -10.01
CA GLY A 64 -6.09 -4.98 -11.12
C GLY A 64 -7.60 -5.21 -11.05
N THR A 65 -8.31 -4.48 -10.18
CA THR A 65 -9.77 -4.52 -10.07
C THR A 65 -10.42 -3.19 -10.49
N LEU A 66 -11.74 -3.19 -10.63
CA LEU A 66 -12.54 -2.01 -10.98
C LEU A 66 -13.46 -1.68 -9.81
N LEU A 67 -13.56 -0.39 -9.48
CA LEU A 67 -14.55 0.15 -8.54
C LEU A 67 -15.61 0.92 -9.34
N LEU A 68 -16.85 0.44 -9.31
CA LEU A 68 -17.99 1.14 -9.87
C LEU A 68 -18.75 1.83 -8.74
N VAL A 69 -18.95 3.14 -8.86
CA VAL A 69 -19.78 3.92 -7.94
C VAL A 69 -21.05 4.27 -8.69
N GLU A 70 -22.18 3.75 -8.21
CA GLU A 70 -23.50 4.14 -8.71
C GLU A 70 -23.93 5.43 -8.01
N GLU A 71 -24.49 6.34 -8.79
CA GLU A 71 -24.85 7.66 -8.35
C GLU A 71 -26.37 7.77 -8.12
N ASP A 72 -26.75 8.47 -7.07
CA ASP A 72 -28.15 8.78 -6.81
C ASP A 72 -28.63 9.97 -7.66
N ARG A 73 -29.90 10.34 -7.53
CA ARG A 73 -30.49 11.44 -8.32
C ARG A 73 -29.82 12.81 -8.10
N TYR A 74 -29.00 12.98 -7.07
CA TYR A 74 -28.43 14.26 -6.69
C TYR A 74 -26.96 14.42 -7.03
N ASP A 75 -26.33 13.42 -7.65
CA ASP A 75 -24.97 13.50 -8.22
C ASP A 75 -23.87 13.99 -7.24
N SER A 76 -24.10 13.80 -5.93
CA SER A 76 -23.44 14.62 -4.93
C SER A 76 -22.08 14.08 -4.47
N TYR A 77 -21.89 12.76 -4.53
CA TYR A 77 -20.76 12.11 -3.86
C TYR A 77 -19.84 11.33 -4.80
N SER A 78 -20.32 10.85 -5.96
CA SER A 78 -19.46 10.06 -6.84
C SER A 78 -18.27 10.89 -7.35
N ARG A 79 -18.55 12.14 -7.75
CA ARG A 79 -17.53 13.10 -8.21
C ARG A 79 -16.48 13.35 -7.13
N MET A 80 -16.91 13.47 -5.87
CA MET A 80 -16.00 13.65 -4.73
C MET A 80 -15.13 12.42 -4.50
N LEU A 81 -15.72 11.22 -4.53
CA LEU A 81 -14.98 9.96 -4.40
C LEU A 81 -13.96 9.78 -5.54
N LEU A 82 -14.34 10.09 -6.78
CA LEU A 82 -13.45 10.07 -7.93
C LEU A 82 -12.26 11.03 -7.73
N LYS A 83 -12.52 12.28 -7.31
CA LYS A 83 -11.46 13.26 -7.04
C LYS A 83 -10.51 12.80 -5.95
N TYR A 84 -11.01 12.17 -4.87
CA TYR A 84 -10.14 11.63 -3.82
C TYR A 84 -9.29 10.45 -4.32
N PHE A 85 -9.85 9.58 -5.15
CA PHE A 85 -9.07 8.51 -5.76
C PHE A 85 -7.96 9.03 -6.69
N LEU A 86 -8.27 10.06 -7.50
CA LEU A 86 -7.27 10.73 -8.32
C LEU A 86 -6.19 11.41 -7.46
N ALA A 87 -6.59 12.13 -6.40
CA ALA A 87 -5.66 12.80 -5.50
C ALA A 87 -4.71 11.80 -4.81
N GLU A 88 -5.23 10.66 -4.35
CA GLU A 88 -4.41 9.58 -3.77
C GLU A 88 -3.38 9.07 -4.80
N GLY A 89 -3.80 8.86 -6.05
CA GLY A 89 -2.89 8.48 -7.13
C GLY A 89 -1.81 9.52 -7.40
N VAL A 90 -2.14 10.82 -7.38
CA VAL A 90 -1.14 11.91 -7.52
C VAL A 90 -0.13 11.86 -6.37
N VAL A 91 -0.60 11.72 -5.13
CA VAL A 91 0.27 11.65 -3.94
C VAL A 91 1.17 10.41 -3.98
N CYS A 92 0.65 9.30 -4.49
CA CYS A 92 1.40 8.06 -4.65
C CYS A 92 2.36 8.05 -5.85
N GLY A 93 2.28 9.04 -6.75
CA GLY A 93 3.04 9.09 -7.99
C GLY A 93 2.60 8.05 -9.02
N HIS A 94 1.31 7.70 -9.03
CA HIS A 94 0.72 6.81 -10.04
C HIS A 94 0.41 7.59 -11.31
N GLU A 95 0.52 6.94 -12.47
CA GLU A 95 -0.01 7.49 -13.72
C GLU A 95 -1.53 7.43 -13.69
N LEU A 96 -2.16 8.56 -13.99
CA LEU A 96 -3.61 8.72 -13.96
C LEU A 96 -4.14 8.95 -15.37
N PHE A 97 -5.24 8.29 -15.68
CA PHE A 97 -5.98 8.50 -16.90
C PHE A 97 -7.42 8.88 -16.54
N VAL A 98 -7.83 10.08 -16.96
CA VAL A 98 -9.19 10.59 -16.75
C VAL A 98 -9.88 10.64 -18.10
N ALA A 99 -10.97 9.87 -18.20
CA ALA A 99 -11.85 9.90 -19.36
C ALA A 99 -13.28 10.12 -18.89
N SER A 100 -14.04 10.88 -19.67
CA SER A 100 -15.41 11.23 -19.38
C SER A 100 -16.21 11.18 -20.69
N ALA A 101 -17.45 10.69 -20.59
CA ALA A 101 -18.38 10.66 -21.71
C ALA A 101 -19.26 11.93 -21.79
N GLN A 102 -19.34 12.71 -20.70
CA GLN A 102 -20.27 13.84 -20.56
C GLN A 102 -19.52 15.16 -20.37
N ASP A 103 -18.71 15.24 -19.31
CA ASP A 103 -18.00 16.46 -18.91
C ASP A 103 -16.60 16.53 -19.53
N HIS A 104 -16.04 17.74 -19.69
CA HIS A 104 -14.66 17.89 -20.15
C HIS A 104 -13.69 17.47 -19.01
N PRO A 105 -12.61 16.72 -19.27
CA PRO A 105 -11.69 16.25 -18.23
C PRO A 105 -11.11 17.39 -17.37
N ASP A 106 -10.88 18.56 -17.96
CA ASP A 106 -10.40 19.74 -17.23
C ASP A 106 -11.39 20.27 -16.18
N GLU A 107 -12.70 20.10 -16.40
CA GLU A 107 -13.72 20.50 -15.44
C GLU A 107 -13.78 19.55 -14.24
N ILE A 108 -13.43 18.27 -14.46
CA ILE A 108 -13.34 17.27 -13.40
C ILE A 108 -12.17 17.59 -12.46
N LEU A 109 -11.05 18.07 -13.01
CA LEU A 109 -9.83 18.36 -12.24
C LEU A 109 -9.86 19.71 -11.51
N GLN A 110 -10.80 20.59 -11.84
CA GLN A 110 -10.94 21.87 -11.14
C GLN A 110 -11.38 21.66 -9.68
N VAL A 111 -10.67 22.36 -8.77
CA VAL A 111 -11.06 22.50 -7.38
C VAL A 111 -12.13 23.60 -7.32
N PRO A 112 -13.27 23.39 -6.64
CA PRO A 112 -14.34 24.39 -6.53
C PRO A 112 -13.88 25.71 -5.87
#